data_AF-A0A0G1ZJ06-F1
#
_entry.id   AF-A0A0G1ZJ06-F1
#
_cell.length_a   1.000
_cell.length_b   1.000
_cell.length_c   1.000
_cell.angle_alpha   90.00
_cell.angle_beta   90.00
_cell.angle_gamma   90.00
#
_symmetry.space_group_name_H-M   'P 1'
#
loop_
_entity.id
_entity.type
_entity.pdbx_description
1 polymer ?
#
loop_
_entity_poly.entity_id
_entity_poly.type
_entity_poly.pdbx_seq_one_letter_code
_entity_poly.pdbx_strand_id
1 'polypeptide(L)'
;MALFDLKTLNSALEELQQERGISRESVIDALATALAAAYRREYGKRGQIIRATMNPETGDVEFRQAKIVVDKTLVRGPEEAEEEDSSRRSEAEADHRSRFNPEQ
;
A
#
# COMPACT_ATOMS: atom_id res chain seq x y z
N MET A 1 24.97 -7.89 2.64
CA MET A 1 24.47 -9.22 2.25
C MET A 1 23.15 -8.98 1.55
N ALA A 2 23.08 -9.17 0.24
CA ALA A 2 21.85 -8.93 -0.52
C ALA A 2 20.81 -9.98 -0.12
N LEU A 3 19.57 -9.56 0.12
CA LEU A 3 18.45 -10.43 0.47
C LEU A 3 18.09 -11.40 -0.68
N PHE A 4 18.51 -11.07 -1.90
CA PHE A 4 18.25 -11.83 -3.12
C PHE A 4 19.54 -12.14 -3.87
N ASP A 5 19.59 -13.33 -4.48
CA ASP A 5 20.60 -13.65 -5.49
C ASP A 5 20.16 -13.06 -6.84
N LEU A 6 20.79 -11.94 -7.19
CA LEU A 6 20.49 -11.20 -8.41
C LEU A 6 20.73 -12.02 -9.68
N LYS A 7 21.69 -12.96 -9.66
CA LYS A 7 22.03 -13.74 -10.86
C LYS A 7 20.91 -14.72 -11.20
N THR A 8 20.39 -15.42 -10.19
CA THR A 8 19.26 -16.34 -10.36
C THR A 8 17.97 -15.60 -10.67
N LEU A 9 17.73 -14.44 -10.03
CA LEU A 9 16.58 -13.59 -10.35
C LEU A 9 16.60 -13.14 -11.83
N ASN A 10 17.72 -12.63 -12.31
CA ASN A 10 17.86 -12.20 -13.71
C ASN A 10 17.62 -13.36 -14.70
N SER A 11 18.20 -14.54 -14.42
CA SER A 11 17.97 -15.73 -15.26
C SER A 11 16.50 -16.12 -15.32
N ALA A 12 15.79 -16.10 -14.19
CA ALA A 12 14.37 -16.43 -14.15
C ALA A 12 13.51 -15.38 -14.88
N LEU A 13 13.88 -14.10 -14.80
CA LEU A 13 13.20 -13.01 -15.52
C LEU A 13 13.35 -13.16 -17.04
N GLU A 14 14.54 -13.52 -17.52
CA GLU A 14 14.79 -13.76 -18.95
C GLU A 14 13.99 -14.94 -19.48
N GLU A 15 13.93 -16.05 -18.73
CA GLU A 15 13.15 -17.23 -19.08
C GLU A 15 11.65 -16.91 -19.19
N LEU A 16 11.10 -16.18 -18.21
CA LEU A 16 9.70 -15.73 -18.22
C LEU A 16 9.40 -14.81 -19.40
N GLN A 17 10.33 -13.94 -19.77
CA GLN A 17 10.17 -13.05 -20.91
C GLN A 17 10.18 -13.84 -22.24
N GLN A 18 11.09 -14.80 -22.39
CA GLN A 18 11.22 -15.60 -23.61
C GLN A 18 10.07 -16.60 -23.79
N GLU A 19 9.66 -17.30 -22.74
CA GLU A 19 8.65 -18.36 -22.85
C GLU A 19 7.20 -17.87 -22.75
N ARG A 20 6.96 -16.83 -21.95
CA ARG A 20 5.61 -16.37 -21.60
C ARG A 20 5.30 -14.97 -22.13
N GLY A 21 6.29 -14.28 -22.71
CA GLY A 21 6.14 -12.91 -23.21
C GLY A 21 5.88 -11.88 -22.11
N ILE A 22 6.20 -12.20 -20.85
CA ILE A 22 5.96 -11.32 -19.71
C ILE A 22 7.12 -10.34 -19.60
N SER A 23 6.84 -9.03 -19.55
CA SER A 23 7.88 -8.03 -19.41
C SER A 23 8.55 -8.13 -18.03
N ARG A 24 9.87 -7.90 -18.00
CA ARG A 24 10.66 -7.87 -16.77
C ARG A 24 10.08 -6.91 -15.73
N GLU A 25 9.64 -5.73 -16.17
CA GLU A 25 9.03 -4.71 -15.33
C GLU A 25 7.78 -5.23 -14.61
N SER A 26 6.90 -5.93 -15.34
CA SER A 26 5.68 -6.49 -14.77
C SER A 26 5.96 -7.52 -13.67
N VAL A 27 7.03 -8.31 -13.81
CA VAL A 27 7.41 -9.31 -12.78
C VAL A 27 8.00 -8.60 -11.55
N ILE A 28 8.84 -7.58 -11.75
CA ILE A 28 9.39 -6.79 -10.65
C ILE A 28 8.28 -6.09 -9.86
N ASP A 29 7.30 -5.51 -10.55
CA ASP A 29 6.13 -4.87 -9.92
C ASP A 29 5.27 -5.88 -9.14
N ALA A 30 5.07 -7.07 -9.70
CA ALA A 30 4.37 -8.15 -9.03
C ALA A 30 5.13 -8.60 -7.76
N LEU A 31 6.45 -8.72 -7.84
CA LEU A 31 7.31 -9.09 -6.71
C LEU A 31 7.28 -8.01 -5.61
N ALA A 32 7.39 -6.75 -5.99
CA ALA A 32 7.27 -5.63 -5.06
C ALA A 32 5.89 -5.62 -4.37
N THR A 33 4.82 -5.87 -5.11
CA THR A 33 3.46 -5.97 -4.55
C THR A 33 3.34 -7.15 -3.57
N ALA A 34 3.91 -8.31 -3.91
CA ALA A 34 3.92 -9.47 -3.03
C ALA A 34 4.69 -9.19 -1.73
N LEU A 35 5.85 -8.54 -1.82
CA LEU A 35 6.64 -8.13 -0.65
C LEU A 35 5.90 -7.13 0.23
N ALA A 36 5.25 -6.13 -0.36
CA ALA A 36 4.43 -5.17 0.38
C ALA A 36 3.26 -5.86 1.12
N ALA A 37 2.62 -6.84 0.47
CA ALA A 37 1.54 -7.62 1.08
C ALA A 37 2.03 -8.50 2.23
N ALA A 38 3.18 -9.15 2.07
CA ALA A 38 3.83 -9.95 3.11
C ALA A 38 4.20 -9.08 4.33
N TYR A 39 4.85 -7.93 4.08
CA TYR A 39 5.19 -6.98 5.14
C TYR A 39 3.96 -6.48 5.88
N ARG A 40 2.90 -6.08 5.16
CA ARG A 40 1.64 -5.64 5.77
C ARG A 40 0.98 -6.73 6.62
N ARG A 41 1.11 -8.00 6.23
CA ARG A 41 0.54 -9.13 6.98
C ARG A 41 1.27 -9.37 8.30
N GLU A 42 2.59 -9.21 8.33
CA GLU A 42 3.42 -9.53 9.50
C GLU A 42 3.60 -8.33 10.44
N TYR A 43 3.71 -7.12 9.88
CA TYR A 43 4.05 -5.89 10.63
C TYR A 43 3.03 -4.76 10.47
N GLY A 44 2.09 -4.87 9.54
CA GLY A 44 1.14 -3.81 9.23
C GLY A 44 -0.08 -3.78 10.16
N LYS A 45 -0.66 -2.59 10.29
CA LYS A 45 -1.97 -2.39 10.94
C LYS A 45 -3.10 -2.32 9.91
N ARG A 46 -4.33 -2.56 10.36
CA ARG A 46 -5.53 -2.44 9.52
C ARG A 46 -5.67 -1.01 9.01
N GLY A 47 -5.81 -0.85 7.69
CA GLY A 47 -5.94 0.46 7.02
C GLY A 47 -4.64 1.01 6.44
N GLN A 48 -3.47 0.46 6.81
CA GLN A 48 -2.19 0.92 6.27
C GLN A 48 -2.01 0.53 4.80
N ILE A 49 -1.54 1.48 4.01
CA ILE A 49 -1.14 1.28 2.62
C ILE A 49 0.38 1.17 2.56
N ILE A 50 0.90 -0.06 2.54
CA ILE A 50 2.33 -0.32 2.38
C ILE A 50 2.65 -0.47 0.89
N ARG A 51 3.70 0.22 0.43
CA ARG A 51 4.28 0.07 -0.90
C ARG A 51 5.71 -0.41 -0.76
N ALA A 52 6.13 -1.31 -1.63
CA ALA A 52 7.53 -1.69 -1.76
C ALA A 52 8.06 -1.27 -3.13
N THR A 53 9.34 -0.94 -3.20
CA THR A 53 10.06 -0.68 -4.45
C THR A 53 11.35 -1.48 -4.41
N MET A 54 11.67 -2.14 -5.51
CA MET A 54 12.89 -2.93 -5.65
C MET A 54 13.80 -2.28 -6.70
N ASN A 55 15.08 -2.16 -6.38
CA ASN A 55 16.11 -1.85 -7.36
C ASN A 55 16.65 -3.16 -7.96
N PRO A 56 16.40 -3.46 -9.25
CA PRO A 56 16.83 -4.70 -9.87
C PRO A 56 18.34 -4.79 -10.14
N GLU A 57 19.06 -3.67 -10.07
CA GLU A 57 20.51 -3.62 -10.27
C GLU A 57 21.27 -3.90 -8.96
N THR A 58 20.80 -3.33 -7.85
CA THR A 58 21.44 -3.49 -6.52
C THR A 58 20.81 -4.59 -5.67
N GLY A 59 19.57 -4.95 -5.95
CA GLY A 59 18.78 -5.87 -5.13
C GLY A 59 18.18 -5.25 -3.87
N ASP A 60 18.30 -3.93 -3.71
CA ASP A 60 17.75 -3.23 -2.57
C ASP A 60 16.23 -3.18 -2.65
N VAL A 61 15.58 -3.35 -1.49
CA VAL A 61 14.13 -3.25 -1.36
C VAL A 61 13.81 -2.20 -0.31
N GLU A 62 13.04 -1.20 -0.71
CA GLU A 62 12.55 -0.15 0.17
C GLU A 62 11.06 -0.31 0.41
N PHE A 63 10.65 -0.23 1.68
CA PHE A 63 9.26 -0.24 2.11
C PHE A 63 8.86 1.16 2.57
N ARG A 64 7.70 1.62 2.14
CA ARG A 64 7.14 2.93 2.52
C ARG A 64 5.68 2.80 2.88
N GLN A 65 5.26 3.47 3.95
CA GLN A 65 3.85 3.66 4.24
C GLN A 65 3.35 4.86 3.42
N ALA A 66 2.49 4.59 2.46
CA ALA A 66 1.75 5.64 1.76
C ALA A 66 0.56 6.06 2.63
N LYS A 67 0.29 7.36 2.66
CA LYS A 67 -0.89 7.94 3.31
C LYS A 67 -1.71 8.72 2.31
N ILE A 68 -3.03 8.69 2.45
CA ILE A 68 -3.92 9.51 1.64
C ILE A 68 -4.02 10.90 2.29
N VAL A 69 -3.52 11.91 1.59
CA VAL A 69 -3.66 13.31 2.02
C VAL A 69 -5.06 13.78 1.69
N VAL A 70 -5.77 14.24 2.71
CA VAL A 70 -7.16 14.67 2.65
C VAL A 70 -7.33 16.03 3.32
N ASP A 71 -8.31 16.78 2.86
CA ASP A 71 -8.72 18.03 3.49
C ASP A 71 -10.03 17.85 4.28
N LYS A 72 -10.42 18.91 4.98
CA LYS A 72 -11.64 18.92 5.80
C LYS A 72 -12.92 18.74 4.97
N THR A 73 -12.90 18.84 3.65
CA THR A 73 -14.11 18.65 2.82
C THR A 73 -14.38 17.19 2.48
N LEU A 74 -13.40 16.29 2.66
CA LEU A 74 -13.50 14.89 2.25
C LEU A 74 -13.73 13.93 3.42
N VAL A 75 -13.26 14.28 4.61
CA VAL A 75 -13.35 13.46 5.82
C VAL A 75 -13.69 14.31 7.03
N ARG A 76 -14.47 13.72 7.94
CA ARG A 76 -14.75 14.27 9.25
C ARG A 76 -13.52 14.15 10.14
N GLY A 77 -13.17 15.25 10.80
CA GLY A 77 -12.12 15.27 11.81
C GLY A 77 -12.50 14.44 13.06
N PRO A 78 -11.54 14.14 13.94
CA PRO A 78 -11.80 13.35 15.15
C PRO A 78 -12.87 14.01 16.06
N GLU A 79 -12.81 15.32 16.25
CA GLU A 79 -13.78 16.07 17.09
C GLU A 79 -15.20 16.04 16.48
N GLU A 80 -15.33 16.33 15.17
CA GLU A 80 -16.61 16.27 14.43
C GLU A 80 -17.26 14.88 14.50
N ALA A 81 -16.45 13.81 14.42
CA ALA A 81 -16.94 12.44 14.44
C ALA A 81 -17.41 11.98 15.83
N GLU A 82 -16.85 12.53 16.91
CA GLU A 82 -17.24 12.23 18.30
C GLU A 82 -18.54 12.95 18.68
N GLU A 83 -18.71 14.20 18.26
CA GLU A 83 -19.91 15.00 18.49
C GLU A 83 -21.16 14.35 17.87
N GLU A 84 -21.07 13.90 16.60
CA GLU A 84 -22.18 13.24 15.90
C GLU A 84 -22.56 11.87 16.48
N ASP A 85 -21.59 11.09 16.99
CA ASP A 85 -21.86 9.78 17.57
C ASP A 85 -22.63 9.90 18.91
N SER A 86 -22.39 11.01 19.63
CA SER A 86 -23.09 11.36 20.87
C SER A 86 -24.51 11.91 20.63
N SER A 87 -24.75 12.57 19.49
CA SER A 87 -26.00 13.24 19.13
C SER A 87 -26.88 12.41 18.18
N ARG A 88 -27.23 11.16 18.51
CA ARG A 88 -28.10 10.39 17.60
C ARG A 88 -29.58 10.78 17.71
N ARG A 89 -30.09 11.38 16.62
CA ARG A 89 -31.50 11.55 16.18
C ARG A 89 -32.12 12.95 16.34
N SER A 90 -31.63 13.90 15.58
CA SER A 90 -32.47 14.88 14.86
C SER A 90 -31.56 15.54 13.84
N GLU A 91 -31.90 15.44 12.54
CA GLU A 91 -31.13 15.92 11.37
C GLU A 91 -30.02 14.98 10.87
N ALA A 92 -30.41 13.74 10.49
CA ALA A 92 -29.54 12.79 9.79
C ALA A 92 -29.49 13.01 8.25
N GLU A 93 -29.50 14.26 7.78
CA GLU A 93 -29.41 14.57 6.34
C GLU A 93 -28.32 15.62 6.08
N ALA A 94 -27.15 15.16 5.62
CA ALA A 94 -26.39 15.75 4.50
C ALA A 94 -24.89 15.40 4.51
N ASP A 95 -24.30 14.97 5.63
CA ASP A 95 -22.84 14.73 5.66
C ASP A 95 -22.47 13.27 5.33
N HIS A 96 -22.11 13.05 4.06
CA HIS A 96 -21.63 11.76 3.54
C HIS A 96 -20.10 11.56 3.67
N ARG A 97 -19.36 12.48 4.32
CA ARG A 97 -17.90 12.36 4.49
C ARG A 97 -17.54 11.14 5.35
N SER A 98 -16.47 10.44 4.98
CA SER A 98 -15.98 9.30 5.76
C SER A 98 -15.30 9.77 7.07
N ARG A 99 -15.15 8.89 8.07
CA ARG A 99 -14.34 9.20 9.27
C ARG A 99 -12.86 9.19 8.91
N PHE A 100 -12.10 10.16 9.42
CA PHE A 100 -10.65 10.18 9.25
C PHE A 100 -9.99 8.94 9.88
N ASN A 101 -9.10 8.29 9.13
CA ASN A 101 -8.29 7.18 9.61
C ASN A 101 -6.80 7.55 9.50
N PRO A 102 -6.08 7.75 10.63
CA PRO A 102 -4.68 8.20 10.60
C PRO A 102 -3.70 7.16 10.04
N GLU A 103 -4.11 5.90 9.95
CA GLU A 103 -3.31 4.81 9.41
C GLU A 103 -3.38 4.72 7.88
N GLN A 104 -4.38 5.37 7.25
CA GLN A 104 -4.69 5.31 5.81
C GLN A 104 -4.08 6.47 5.02
#